data_AF-A0A7C7LRB2-F1
#
_entry.id   AF-A0A7C7LRB2-F1
#
_cell.length_a   1.000
_cell.length_b   1.000
_cell.length_c   1.000
_cell.angle_alpha   90.00
_cell.angle_beta   90.00
_cell.angle_gamma   90.00
#
_symmetry.space_group_name_H-M   'P 1'
#
loop_
_entity.id
_entity.type
_entity.pdbx_description
1 polymer ?
#
loop_
_entity_poly.entity_id
_entity_poly.type
_entity_poly.pdbx_seq_one_letter_code
_entity_poly.pdbx_strand_id
1 'polypeptide(L)' 'MWIDINEAVTILKTSRRTLDRQVAAKTIESKKSGKQRLIWIDDDSVVNSSPTSPVGC' A
#
# COMPACT_ATOMS: atom_id res chain seq x y z
N MET A 1 -6.24 -7.67 -2.59
CA MET A 1 -6.78 -7.36 -3.94
C MET A 1 -5.65 -6.88 -4.86
N TRP A 2 -5.58 -7.35 -6.10
CA TRP A 2 -4.61 -6.87 -7.10
C TRP A 2 -5.16 -5.64 -7.81
N ILE A 3 -4.44 -4.52 -7.74
CA ILE A 3 -4.85 -3.25 -8.35
C ILE A 3 -3.71 -2.61 -9.10
N ASP A 4 -4.02 -1.65 -9.97
CA ASP A 4 -3.00 -0.86 -10.65
C ASP A 4 -2.23 0.04 -9.70
N ILE A 5 -0.96 0.31 -10.01
CA ILE A 5 -0.14 1.22 -9.20
C ILE A 5 -0.75 2.63 -9.07
N ASN A 6 -1.50 3.10 -10.06
CA ASN A 6 -2.21 4.39 -9.99
C ASN A 6 -3.39 4.34 -9.01
N GLU A 7 -4.08 3.21 -8.97
CA GLU A 7 -5.18 2.99 -8.04
C GLU A 7 -4.63 2.81 -6.61
N ALA A 8 -3.51 2.10 -6.46
CA ALA A 8 -2.80 1.95 -5.20
C ALA A 8 -2.32 3.29 -4.63
N VAL A 9 -1.81 4.20 -5.47
CA VAL A 9 -1.46 5.57 -5.08
C VAL A 9 -2.65 6.29 -4.44
N THR A 10 -3.84 6.09 -5.00
CA THR A 10 -5.07 6.75 -4.55
C THR A 10 -5.57 6.13 -3.24
N ILE A 11 -5.61 4.79 -3.16
CA ILE A 11 -6.10 4.06 -1.99
C ILE A 11 -5.17 4.24 -0.79
N LEU A 12 -3.87 4.06 -0.98
CA LEU A 12 -2.87 4.18 0.08
C LEU A 12 -2.49 5.65 0.37
N LYS A 13 -3.09 6.61 -0.36
CA LYS A 13 -2.81 8.05 -0.27
C LYS A 13 -1.30 8.34 -0.25
N THR A 14 -0.56 7.62 -1.08
CA THR A 14 0.91 7.66 -1.10
C THR A 14 1.43 7.95 -2.49
N SER A 15 2.71 8.30 -2.61
CA SER A 15 3.29 8.59 -3.91
C SER A 15 3.67 7.30 -4.66
N ARG A 16 3.63 7.35 -5.99
CA ARG A 16 4.11 6.24 -6.84
C ARG A 16 5.56 5.86 -6.54
N ARG A 17 6.40 6.85 -6.23
CA ARG A 17 7.80 6.63 -5.80
C ARG A 17 7.89 5.87 -4.49
N THR A 18 6.99 6.14 -3.55
CA THR A 18 6.91 5.41 -2.28
C THR A 18 6.55 3.95 -2.53
N LEU A 19 5.54 3.69 -3.38
CA LEU A 19 5.18 2.32 -3.76
C LEU A 19 6.32 1.60 -4.46
N ASP A 20 6.99 2.21 -5.43
CA ASP A 20 8.14 1.60 -6.09
C ASP A 20 9.28 1.29 -5.11
N ARG A 21 9.52 2.16 -4.11
CA ARG A 21 10.47 1.89 -3.02
C ARG A 21 10.04 0.70 -2.17
N GLN A 22 8.76 0.62 -1.79
CA GLN A 22 8.22 -0.49 -1.00
C GLN A 22 8.26 -1.81 -1.78
N VAL A 23 7.98 -1.78 -3.09
CA VAL A 23 8.14 -2.94 -3.98
C VAL A 23 9.60 -3.36 -4.06
N ALA A 24 10.52 -2.42 -4.27
CA ALA A 24 11.96 -2.70 -4.32
C ALA A 24 12.49 -3.24 -2.98
N ALA A 25 11.95 -2.73 -1.86
CA ALA A 25 12.23 -3.19 -0.50
C ALA A 25 11.50 -4.50 -0.14
N LYS A 26 10.71 -5.07 -1.06
CA LYS A 26 9.87 -6.27 -0.85
C LYS A 26 8.91 -6.15 0.34
N THR A 27 8.52 -4.93 0.70
CA THR A 27 7.59 -4.63 1.79
C THR A 27 6.13 -4.81 1.34
N ILE A 28 5.85 -4.61 0.05
CA ILE A 28 4.54 -4.85 -0.54
C ILE A 28 4.68 -5.81 -1.73
N GLU A 29 3.69 -6.68 -1.91
CA GLU A 29 3.65 -7.60 -3.02
C GLU A 29 3.30 -6.86 -4.32
N SER A 30 4.03 -7.19 -5.38
CA SER A 30 3.73 -6.72 -6.72
C SER A 30 3.86 -7.86 -7.72
N LYS A 31 3.06 -7.81 -8.76
CA LYS A 31 3.18 -8.71 -9.90
C LYS A 31 3.16 -7.95 -11.21
N LYS A 32 3.86 -8.47 -12.21
CA LYS A 32 3.83 -7.93 -13.56
C LYS A 32 2.67 -8.58 -14.32
N SER A 33 1.75 -7.77 -14.83
CA SER A 33 0.66 -8.21 -15.70
C SER A 33 0.81 -7.52 -17.06
N GLY A 34 1.41 -8.24 -18.02
CA GLY A 34 1.73 -7.69 -19.34
C GLY A 34 2.65 -6.47 -19.27
N LYS A 35 2.12 -5.30 -19.69
CA LYS A 35 2.83 -4.01 -19.68
C LYS A 35 2.69 -3.25 -18.36
N GLN A 36 1.78 -3.65 -17.48
CA GLN A 36 1.48 -2.94 -16.23
C GLN A 36 2.00 -3.72 -15.02
N ARG A 37 2.20 -3.00 -13.92
CA ARG A 37 2.59 -3.57 -12.62
C ARG A 37 1.42 -3.41 -11.66
N LEU A 38 0.93 -4.54 -11.18
CA LEU A 38 -0.15 -4.61 -10.21
C LEU A 38 0.45 -4.72 -8.81
N ILE A 39 -0.17 -4.03 -7.87
CA ILE A 39 0.17 -4.03 -6.44
C ILE A 39 -0.89 -4.85 -5.70
N TRP A 40 -0.46 -5.72 -4.81
CA TRP A 40 -1.38 -6.36 -3.87
C TRP A 40 -1.61 -5.41 -2.72
N ILE A 41 -2.86 -5.02 -2.51
CA ILE A 41 -3.29 -4.37 -1.28
C ILE A 41 -4.03 -5.40 -0.44
N ASP A 42 -3.52 -5.63 0.76
CA ASP A 42 -4.25 -6.35 1.80
C ASP A 42 -5.18 -5.35 2.51
N ASP A 43 -6.47 -5.67 2.58
CA ASP A 43 -7.50 -4.77 3.13
C ASP A 43 -7.20 -4.40 4.59
N ASP A 44 -6.58 -5.33 5.32
CA ASP A 44 -6.12 -5.14 6.71
C ASP A 44 -5.00 -4.10 6.88
N SER A 45 -4.30 -3.72 5.81
CA SER A 45 -3.18 -2.76 5.89
C SER A 45 -3.62 -1.29 5.93
N VAL A 46 -4.88 -0.99 5.60
CA VAL A 46 -5.44 0.38 5.70
C VAL A 46 -5.89 0.69 7.15
N VAL A 47 -6.02 -0.32 8.00
CA VAL A 47 -6.35 -0.20 9.43
C VAL A 47 -5.08 -0.30 10.27
N ASN A 48 -4.15 0.64 10.10
CA ASN A 48 -3.12 0.85 11.12
C ASN A 48 -2.67 2.30 11.19
N SER A 49 -3.64 3.20 11.33
CA SER A 49 -3.47 4.32 12.26
C SER A 49 -4.14 3.91 13.55
N SER A 50 -3.34 3.35 14.46
CA SER A 50 -3.73 2.94 15.81
C SER A 50 -4.55 4.04 16.50
N PRO A 51 -5.67 3.72 17.20
CA PRO A 51 -6.21 4.63 18.18
C PRO A 51 -5.19 4.67 19.32
N THR A 52 -4.38 5.73 19.39
CA THR A 52 -3.67 6.02 20.63
C THR A 52 -4.74 6.37 21.63
N SER A 53 -5.13 5.39 22.47
CA SER A 53 -5.96 5.63 23.65
C SER A 53 -5.38 6.81 24.42
N PRO A 54 -6.15 7.85 24.76
CA PRO A 54 -5.68 8.83 25.72
C PRO A 54 -5.51 8.09 27.04
N VAL A 55 -4.27 8.12 27.55
CA VAL A 55 -3.93 7.68 28.89
C VAL A 55 -4.87 8.38 29.87
N GLY A 56 -5.65 7.59 30.59
CA GLY A 56 -6.45 8.08 31.71
C GLY A 56 -5.56 8.69 32.78
N CYS A 57 -5.94 9.88 33.24
CA CYS A 57 -5.47 10.53 34.45
C CYS A 57 -6.69 10.78 35.32
#